data_AF-A0A0C9UPX8-F1
#
_entry.id   AF-A0A0C9UPX8-F1
#
_cell.length_a   1.000
_cell.length_b   1.000
_cell.length_c   1.000
_cell.angle_alpha   90.00
_cell.angle_beta   90.00
_cell.angle_gamma   90.00
#
_symmetry.space_group_name_H-M   'P 1'
#
loop_
_entity.id
_entity.type
_entity.pdbx_description
1 polymer ?
#
loop_
_entity_poly.entity_id
_entity_poly.type
_entity_poly.pdbx_seq_one_letter_code
_entity_poly.pdbx_strand_id
1 'polypeptide(L)'
;RLIHAVPKKHIVGHIQECQIRFPCDYKEGFGRVYGEGVEAIWAEDNQQSSSLREMNPGMRQDVTEDNHLFWNTRKTQEIGMFVWFAL
;
A
#
# COMPACT_ATOMS: atom_id res chain seq x y z
N ARG A 1 -19.23 1.87 -13.67
CA ARG A 1 -19.85 2.11 -12.34
C ARG A 1 -18.70 2.36 -11.36
N LEU A 2 -18.70 3.48 -10.64
CA LEU A 2 -17.70 3.76 -9.60
C LEU A 2 -18.18 3.18 -8.26
N ILE A 3 -17.28 2.51 -7.53
CA ILE A 3 -17.57 1.92 -6.22
C ILE A 3 -16.79 2.72 -5.18
N HIS A 4 -17.50 3.31 -4.24
CA HIS A 4 -16.92 4.04 -3.12
C HIS A 4 -16.82 3.11 -1.90
N ALA A 5 -15.62 3.01 -1.33
CA ALA A 5 -15.33 2.24 -0.14
C ALA A 5 -14.28 2.97 0.70
N VAL A 6 -14.28 2.73 2.01
CA VAL A 6 -13.24 3.23 2.92
C VAL A 6 -12.27 2.09 3.19
N PRO A 7 -10.94 2.31 3.10
CA PRO A 7 -9.96 1.28 3.40
C PRO A 7 -10.21 0.62 4.75
N LYS A 8 -10.01 -0.69 4.81
CA LYS A 8 -10.49 -1.54 5.91
C LYS A 8 -10.03 -1.12 7.30
N LYS A 9 -8.86 -0.53 7.41
CA LYS A 9 -8.29 -0.09 8.70
C LYS A 9 -8.68 1.34 9.04
N HIS A 10 -8.83 2.20 8.03
CA HIS A 10 -9.37 3.55 8.18
C HIS A 10 -10.84 3.54 8.61
N ILE A 11 -11.63 2.59 8.14
CA ILE A 11 -13.07 2.57 8.38
C ILE A 11 -13.41 2.54 9.88
N VAL A 12 -12.54 1.93 10.71
CA VAL A 12 -12.68 1.87 12.16
C VAL A 12 -12.66 3.25 12.81
N GLY A 13 -11.95 4.21 12.20
CA GLY A 13 -11.90 5.61 12.66
C GLY A 13 -13.13 6.44 12.29
N HIS A 14 -14.04 5.91 11.45
CA HIS A 14 -15.26 6.61 11.08
C HIS A 14 -16.44 6.25 11.99
N ILE A 15 -17.48 7.10 11.96
CA ILE A 15 -18.76 6.83 12.62
C ILE A 15 -19.40 5.52 12.14
N GLN A 16 -20.22 4.90 12.98
CA GLN A 16 -20.83 3.59 12.72
C GLN A 16 -21.57 3.52 11.38
N GLU A 17 -22.25 4.59 10.99
CA GLU A 17 -22.97 4.64 9.71
C GLU A 17 -22.06 4.50 8.49
N CYS A 18 -20.84 5.07 8.54
CA CYS A 18 -19.84 4.89 7.50
C CYS A 18 -19.32 3.44 7.47
N GLN A 19 -19.13 2.83 8.65
CA GLN A 19 -18.67 1.44 8.77
C GLN A 19 -19.63 0.44 8.13
N ILE A 20 -20.92 0.73 8.14
CA ILE A 20 -21.96 -0.11 7.53
C ILE A 20 -22.11 0.18 6.03
N ARG A 21 -22.03 1.46 5.62
CA ARG A 21 -22.29 1.88 4.23
C ARG A 21 -21.10 1.68 3.29
N PHE A 22 -19.87 1.84 3.79
CA PHE A 22 -18.64 1.81 2.98
C PHE A 22 -17.62 0.69 3.31
N PRO A 23 -18.00 -0.48 3.87
CA PRO A 23 -17.05 -1.54 4.15
C PRO A 23 -16.55 -2.22 2.87
N CYS A 24 -15.23 -2.33 2.70
CA CYS A 24 -14.64 -3.04 1.55
C CYS A 24 -15.11 -4.50 1.46
N ASP A 25 -15.28 -5.19 2.60
CA ASP A 25 -15.59 -6.63 2.65
C ASP A 25 -16.94 -7.01 2.01
N TYR A 26 -17.86 -6.04 1.87
CA TYR A 26 -19.20 -6.27 1.33
C TYR A 26 -19.44 -5.55 -0.01
N LYS A 27 -18.40 -4.99 -0.63
CA LYS A 27 -18.50 -4.38 -1.96
C LYS A 27 -18.18 -5.41 -3.05
N GLU A 28 -19.04 -5.44 -4.04
CA GLU A 28 -18.84 -6.23 -5.26
C GLU A 28 -17.49 -5.85 -5.92
N GLY A 29 -16.69 -6.85 -6.27
CA GLY A 29 -15.37 -6.67 -6.87
C GLY A 29 -14.21 -6.44 -5.89
N PHE A 30 -14.47 -6.32 -4.58
CA PHE A 30 -13.41 -6.28 -3.57
C PHE A 30 -13.07 -7.69 -3.07
N GLY A 31 -11.77 -8.00 -3.06
CA GLY A 31 -11.25 -9.16 -2.33
C GLY A 31 -11.10 -8.87 -0.84
N ARG A 32 -10.84 -9.91 -0.04
CA ARG A 32 -10.47 -9.75 1.37
C ARG A 32 -9.07 -9.14 1.45
N VAL A 33 -9.01 -7.82 1.61
CA VAL A 33 -7.76 -7.06 1.64
C VAL A 33 -7.39 -6.65 3.06
N TYR A 34 -6.09 -6.58 3.35
CA TYR A 34 -5.58 -5.97 4.58
C TYR A 34 -5.95 -4.47 4.65
N GLY A 35 -6.02 -3.80 3.49
CA GLY A 35 -6.49 -2.42 3.37
C GLY A 35 -5.46 -1.34 3.75
N GLU A 36 -4.24 -1.73 4.12
CA GLU A 36 -3.14 -0.83 4.53
C GLU A 36 -1.88 -1.02 3.68
N GLY A 37 -1.90 -1.94 2.71
CA GLY A 37 -0.70 -2.25 1.92
C GLY A 37 -0.13 -1.05 1.17
N VAL A 38 -0.94 -0.02 0.91
CA VAL A 38 -0.53 1.25 0.31
C VAL A 38 0.25 2.14 1.28
N GLU A 39 -0.02 2.03 2.58
CA GLU A 39 0.60 2.83 3.64
C GLU A 39 1.79 2.12 4.29
N ALA A 40 1.88 0.80 4.10
CA ALA A 40 3.02 0.02 4.57
C ALA A 40 4.37 0.53 4.01
N ILE A 41 4.37 1.22 2.87
CA ILE A 41 5.58 1.84 2.29
C ILE A 41 6.13 2.98 3.14
N TRP A 42 5.31 3.64 3.97
CA TRP A 42 5.75 4.79 4.77
C TRP A 42 6.86 4.42 5.77
N ALA A 43 6.85 3.20 6.28
CA ALA A 43 7.92 2.70 7.14
C ALA A 43 9.26 2.60 6.38
N GLU A 44 9.23 2.23 5.09
CA GLU A 44 10.41 2.17 4.22
C GLU A 44 10.85 3.57 3.78
N ASP A 45 9.91 4.43 3.39
CA ASP A 45 10.19 5.83 3.02
C ASP A 45 10.86 6.61 4.16
N ASN A 46 10.48 6.33 5.41
CA ASN A 46 11.11 6.95 6.57
C ASN A 46 12.61 6.60 6.67
N GLN A 47 13.05 5.43 6.22
CA GLN A 47 14.46 5.04 6.26
C GLN A 47 15.31 5.88 5.31
N GLN A 48 14.77 6.24 4.14
CA GLN A 48 15.44 7.10 3.16
C GLN A 48 15.25 8.60 3.42
N SER A 49 14.27 9.00 4.25
CA SER A 49 13.90 10.41 4.47
C SER A 49 15.08 11.33 4.83
N SER A 50 16.00 10.86 5.66
CA SER A 50 17.15 11.64 6.12
C SER A 50 18.16 11.93 5.01
N SER A 51 18.43 10.96 4.13
CA SER A 51 19.35 11.13 3.01
C SER A 51 18.72 11.95 1.90
N LEU A 52 17.43 11.72 1.59
CA LEU A 52 16.67 12.49 0.60
C LEU A 52 16.62 13.99 0.92
N ARG A 53 16.70 14.38 2.19
CA ARG A 53 16.68 15.78 2.61
C ARG A 53 17.89 16.57 2.08
N GLU A 54 19.04 15.93 1.98
CA GLU A 54 20.31 16.55 1.57
C GLU A 54 20.52 16.50 0.04
N MET A 55 19.66 15.78 -0.69
CA MET A 55 19.73 15.63 -2.14
C MET A 55 19.09 16.83 -2.88
N ASN A 56 19.60 17.11 -4.08
CA ASN A 56 18.94 18.04 -5.00
C ASN A 56 17.59 17.46 -5.48
N PRO A 57 16.67 18.28 -6.00
CA PRO A 57 15.32 17.83 -6.35
C PRO A 57 15.28 16.67 -7.36
N GLY A 58 16.17 16.67 -8.36
CA GLY A 58 16.22 15.60 -9.37
C GLY A 58 16.70 14.28 -8.77
N MET A 59 17.82 14.32 -8.05
CA MET A 59 18.36 13.15 -7.35
C MET A 59 17.37 12.59 -6.32
N ARG A 60 16.65 13.47 -5.61
CA ARG A 60 15.61 13.04 -4.67
C ARG A 60 14.53 12.22 -5.39
N GLN A 61 14.07 12.69 -6.54
CA GLN A 61 13.07 11.99 -7.33
C GLN A 61 13.60 10.64 -7.82
N ASP A 62 14.77 10.63 -8.45
CA ASP A 62 15.38 9.42 -9.01
C ASP A 62 15.58 8.34 -7.93
N VAL A 63 16.11 8.71 -6.76
CA VAL A 63 16.32 7.78 -5.63
C VAL A 63 14.99 7.28 -5.05
N THR A 64 13.99 8.15 -4.95
CA THR A 64 12.66 7.75 -4.45
C THR A 64 12.02 6.73 -5.40
N GLU A 65 12.07 6.98 -6.71
CA GLU A 65 11.54 6.09 -7.73
C GLU A 65 12.27 4.73 -7.73
N ASP A 66 13.60 4.72 -7.63
CA ASP A 66 14.39 3.49 -7.58
C ASP A 66 14.05 2.64 -6.34
N ASN A 67 13.92 3.27 -5.17
CA ASN A 67 13.53 2.57 -3.94
C ASN A 67 12.10 2.01 -4.02
N HIS A 68 11.16 2.76 -4.61
CA HIS A 68 9.79 2.28 -4.84
C HIS A 68 9.74 1.11 -5.82
N LEU A 69 10.51 1.18 -6.91
CA LEU A 69 10.65 0.09 -7.88
C LEU A 69 11.23 -1.17 -7.22
N PHE A 70 12.33 -1.04 -6.47
CA PHE A 70 12.95 -2.14 -5.74
C PHE A 70 11.95 -2.82 -4.79
N TRP A 71 11.20 -2.05 -4.01
CA TRP A 71 10.22 -2.58 -3.08
C TRP A 71 9.07 -3.32 -3.79
N ASN A 72 8.60 -2.79 -4.93
CA ASN A 72 7.61 -3.47 -5.76
C ASN A 72 8.13 -4.77 -6.36
N THR A 73 9.39 -4.79 -6.82
CA THR A 73 10.05 -6.00 -7.33
C THR A 73 10.17 -7.06 -6.23
N ARG A 74 10.62 -6.68 -5.02
CA ARG A 74 10.73 -7.58 -3.86
C ARG A 74 9.40 -8.26 -3.54
N LYS A 75 8.32 -7.49 -3.45
CA LYS A 75 6.98 -8.03 -3.22
C LYS A 75 6.54 -9.01 -4.31
N THR A 76 6.82 -8.66 -5.57
CA THR A 76 6.43 -9.49 -6.72
C THR A 76 7.17 -10.83 -6.69
N GLN A 77 8.46 -10.82 -6.36
CA GLN A 77 9.27 -12.03 -6.19
C GLN A 77 8.76 -12.89 -5.02
N GLU A 78 8.44 -12.28 -3.89
CA GLU A 78 7.92 -12.99 -2.71
C GLU A 78 6.54 -13.61 -2.96
N ILE A 79 5.65 -12.91 -3.66
CA ILE A 79 4.37 -13.47 -4.12
C ILE A 79 4.60 -14.65 -5.07
N GLY A 80 5.51 -14.50 -6.03
CA GLY A 80 5.85 -15.56 -7.00
C GLY A 80 6.40 -16.82 -6.32
N MET A 81 7.25 -16.66 -5.30
CA MET A 81 7.81 -17.77 -4.53
C MET A 81 6.72 -18.55 -3.76
N PHE A 82 5.70 -17.87 -3.24
CA PHE A 82 4.60 -18.52 -2.53
C PHE A 82 3.76 -19.44 -3.44
N VAL A 83 3.66 -19.13 -4.74
CA VAL A 83 2.93 -19.97 -5.71
C VAL A 83 3.71 -21.22 -6.08
N TRP A 84 5.05 -21.15 -6.15
CA TRP A 84 5.90 -22.29 -6.51
C TRP A 84 6.05 -23.34 -5.40
N PHE A 85 5.99 -22.94 -4.12
CA PHE A 85 6.09 -23.87 -3.00
C PHE A 85 4.73 -24.41 -2.50
N ALA A 86 3.62 -23.88 -3.01
CA ALA A 86 2.26 -24.29 -2.65
C ALA A 86 1.62 -25.25 -3.67
N LEU A 87 2.40 -25.75 -4.64
CA LEU A 87 2.09 -26.85 -5.54
C LEU A 87 3.03 -28.03 -5.25
#